data_AF-A0A1M4NBC7-F1
#
_entry.id   AF-A0A1M4NBC7-F1
#
_cell.length_a   1.000
_cell.length_b   1.000
_cell.length_c   1.000
_cell.angle_alpha   90.00
_cell.angle_beta   90.00
_cell.angle_gamma   90.00
#
_symmetry.space_group_name_H-M   'P 1'
#
loop_
_entity.id
_entity.type
_entity.pdbx_description
1 polymer ?
#
loop_
_entity_poly.entity_id
_entity_poly.type
_entity_poly.pdbx_seq_one_letter_code
_entity_poly.pdbx_strand_id
1 'polypeptide(L)'
;MKDKILTSISTIMLFLPWTILPLRSFQWALKSPVAEIMISSYAAFMIFSGVFTIISYVKTKVKNNIMKICLIVNSLYAVFGLVVFTMMILPKIM
;
A
#
# COMPACT_ATOMS: atom_id res chain seq x y z
N MET A 1 17.10 -10.98 -15.05
CA MET A 1 16.28 -9.80 -15.41
C MET A 1 15.00 -9.69 -14.59
N LYS A 2 14.27 -10.79 -14.40
CA LYS A 2 13.04 -10.85 -13.58
C LYS A 2 13.20 -10.19 -12.20
N ASP A 3 14.28 -10.49 -11.48
CA ASP A 3 14.53 -9.93 -10.14
C ASP A 3 14.65 -8.39 -10.12
N LYS A 4 15.26 -7.80 -11.15
CA LYS A 4 15.37 -6.34 -11.29
C LYS A 4 14.01 -5.71 -11.56
N ILE A 5 13.17 -6.38 -12.37
CA ILE A 5 11.80 -5.94 -12.67
C ILE A 5 10.95 -6.00 -11.40
N LEU A 6 10.98 -7.10 -10.66
CA LEU A 6 10.27 -7.27 -9.38
C LEU A 6 10.70 -6.21 -8.36
N THR A 7 12.01 -5.97 -8.22
CA THR A 7 12.52 -4.92 -7.34
C THR A 7 12.05 -3.53 -7.78
N SER A 8 12.07 -3.24 -9.08
CA SER A 8 11.61 -1.97 -9.63
C SER A 8 10.11 -1.74 -9.36
N ILE A 9 9.28 -2.75 -9.62
CA ILE A 9 7.83 -2.70 -9.34
C ILE A 9 7.58 -2.45 -7.84
N SER A 10 8.21 -3.24 -6.95
CA SER A 10 8.08 -3.05 -5.50
C SER A 10 8.56 -1.67 -5.03
N THR A 11 9.54 -1.07 -5.72
CA THR A 11 10.03 0.27 -5.42
C THR A 11 9.03 1.34 -5.86
N ILE A 12 8.45 1.21 -7.06
CA ILE A 12 7.42 2.14 -7.56
C ILE A 12 6.19 2.12 -6.66
N MET A 13 5.79 0.95 -6.17
CA MET A 13 4.68 0.78 -5.24
C MET A 13 4.86 1.58 -3.94
N LEU A 14 6.09 1.93 -3.54
CA LEU A 14 6.33 2.72 -2.33
C LEU A 14 5.80 4.15 -2.44
N PHE A 15 5.79 4.73 -3.64
CA PHE A 15 5.43 6.12 -3.85
C PHE A 15 3.92 6.35 -3.90
N LEU A 16 3.17 5.35 -4.38
CA LEU A 16 1.71 5.46 -4.53
C LEU A 16 1.01 5.82 -3.21
N PRO A 17 1.25 5.16 -2.07
CA PRO A 17 0.58 5.50 -0.81
C PRO A 17 0.74 6.96 -0.38
N TRP A 18 1.84 7.63 -0.73
CA TRP A 18 2.07 9.04 -0.37
C TRP A 18 1.25 10.02 -1.19
N THR A 19 0.76 9.65 -2.38
CA THR A 19 -0.05 10.55 -3.21
C THR A 19 -1.40 10.89 -2.58
N ILE A 20 -1.84 10.13 -1.57
CA ILE A 20 -3.05 10.45 -0.81
C ILE A 20 -2.94 11.78 -0.06
N LEU A 21 -1.74 12.17 0.40
CA LEU A 21 -1.54 13.40 1.18
C LEU A 21 -1.87 14.66 0.37
N PRO A 22 -1.27 14.90 -0.81
CA PRO A 22 -1.65 16.05 -1.63
C PRO A 22 -3.10 15.94 -2.13
N LEU A 23 -3.60 14.74 -2.48
CA LEU A 23 -4.99 14.57 -2.93
C LEU A 23 -6.01 14.98 -1.86
N ARG A 24 -5.73 14.69 -0.58
CA ARG A 24 -6.60 15.09 0.53
C ARG A 24 -6.54 16.56 0.90
N SER A 25 -5.71 17.36 0.22
CA SER A 25 -5.75 18.82 0.36
C SER A 25 -6.94 19.44 -0.39
N PHE A 26 -7.55 18.71 -1.32
CA PHE A 26 -8.71 19.18 -2.06
C PHE A 26 -10.02 18.91 -1.32
N GLN A 27 -10.90 19.92 -1.29
CA GLN A 27 -12.19 19.85 -0.59
C GLN A 27 -13.12 18.75 -1.13
N TRP A 28 -13.06 18.45 -2.42
CA TRP A 28 -13.87 17.38 -3.02
C TRP A 28 -13.44 15.99 -2.55
N ALA A 29 -12.14 15.79 -2.30
CA ALA A 29 -11.57 14.51 -1.89
C ALA A 29 -11.84 14.20 -0.40
N LEU A 30 -12.30 15.18 0.37
CA LEU A 30 -12.66 15.05 1.78
C LEU A 30 -14.15 14.77 2.01
N LYS A 31 -14.99 14.97 0.99
CA LYS A 31 -16.44 14.74 1.09
C LYS A 31 -16.80 13.28 0.83
N SER A 32 -17.78 12.76 1.56
CA SER A 32 -18.40 11.47 1.23
C SER A 32 -19.20 11.60 -0.08
N PRO A 33 -19.21 10.58 -0.97
CA PRO A 33 -18.60 9.25 -0.84
C PRO A 33 -17.13 9.18 -1.27
N VAL A 34 -16.59 10.25 -1.84
CA VAL A 34 -15.27 10.24 -2.47
C VAL A 34 -14.15 9.93 -1.47
N ALA A 35 -14.20 10.51 -0.27
CA ALA A 35 -13.23 10.26 0.78
C ALA A 35 -13.14 8.77 1.16
N GLU A 36 -14.28 8.11 1.29
CA GLU A 36 -14.38 6.69 1.65
C GLU A 36 -13.82 5.79 0.55
N ILE A 37 -14.21 6.04 -0.71
CA ILE A 37 -13.72 5.28 -1.87
C ILE A 37 -12.21 5.46 -2.03
N MET A 38 -11.73 6.69 -1.84
CA MET A 38 -10.30 6.99 -1.92
C MET A 38 -9.54 6.26 -0.81
N ILE A 39 -9.91 6.44 0.46
CA ILE A 39 -9.19 5.79 1.58
C ILE A 39 -9.23 4.26 1.45
N SER A 40 -10.37 3.67 1.08
CA SER A 40 -10.48 2.21 0.89
C SER A 40 -9.62 1.70 -0.27
N SER A 41 -9.57 2.40 -1.40
CA SER A 41 -8.72 2.02 -2.54
C SER A 41 -7.23 2.09 -2.22
N TYR A 42 -6.79 3.15 -1.51
CA TYR A 42 -5.41 3.25 -1.01
C TYR A 42 -5.09 2.17 0.03
N ALA A 43 -6.02 1.87 0.94
CA ALA A 43 -5.85 0.79 1.91
C ALA A 43 -5.70 -0.58 1.23
N ALA A 44 -6.53 -0.88 0.23
CA ALA A 44 -6.44 -2.10 -0.56
C ALA A 44 -5.10 -2.19 -1.32
N PHE A 45 -4.65 -1.09 -1.92
CA PHE A 45 -3.36 -1.02 -2.60
C PHE A 45 -2.18 -1.24 -1.64
N MET A 46 -2.21 -0.61 -0.46
CA MET A 46 -1.18 -0.78 0.56
C MET A 46 -1.07 -2.26 1.00
N ILE A 47 -2.19 -2.93 1.25
CA ILE A 47 -2.20 -4.37 1.58
C ILE A 47 -1.64 -5.20 0.43
N PHE A 48 -2.12 -4.96 -0.80
CA PHE A 48 -1.64 -5.66 -1.99
C PHE A 48 -0.13 -5.51 -2.19
N SER A 49 0.40 -4.29 -2.03
CA SER A 49 1.83 -4.00 -2.21
C SER A 49 2.71 -4.76 -1.22
N GLY A 50 2.30 -4.86 0.04
CA GLY A 50 2.99 -5.65 1.07
C GLY A 50 2.98 -7.13 0.75
N VAL A 51 1.80 -7.69 0.43
CA VAL A 51 1.67 -9.10 0.06
C VAL A 51 2.52 -9.42 -1.17
N PHE A 52 2.44 -8.60 -2.22
CA PHE A 52 3.24 -8.76 -3.43
C PHE A 52 4.74 -8.76 -3.14
N THR A 53 5.20 -7.81 -2.31
CA THR A 53 6.63 -7.68 -1.97
C THR A 53 7.12 -8.84 -1.10
N ILE A 54 6.30 -9.33 -0.15
CA ILE A 54 6.61 -10.52 0.65
C ILE A 54 6.74 -11.75 -0.24
N ILE A 55 5.79 -11.99 -1.14
CA ILE A 55 5.83 -13.13 -2.07
C ILE A 55 7.09 -13.04 -2.94
N SER A 56 7.41 -11.85 -3.45
CA SER A 56 8.57 -11.61 -4.29
C SER A 56 9.89 -11.84 -3.53
N TYR A 57 9.96 -11.48 -2.25
CA TYR A 57 11.13 -11.71 -1.42
C TYR A 57 11.31 -13.21 -1.07
N VAL A 58 10.25 -13.87 -0.64
CA VAL A 58 10.29 -15.25 -0.11
C VAL A 58 10.30 -16.29 -1.25
N LYS A 59 9.35 -16.20 -2.17
CA LYS A 59 9.11 -17.23 -3.21
C LYS A 59 10.08 -17.11 -4.37
N THR A 60 10.36 -15.88 -4.84
CA THR A 60 11.31 -15.64 -5.94
C THR A 60 12.74 -15.37 -5.48
N LYS A 61 13.02 -15.44 -4.16
CA LYS A 61 14.36 -15.32 -3.55
C LYS A 61 15.13 -14.05 -3.95
N VAL A 62 14.43 -12.95 -4.25
CA VAL A 62 15.06 -11.66 -4.58
C VAL A 62 15.57 -11.00 -3.30
N LYS A 63 16.87 -11.14 -3.00
CA LYS A 63 17.47 -10.73 -1.70
C LYS A 63 18.42 -9.51 -1.78
N ASN A 64 18.32 -8.69 -2.82
CA ASN A 64 19.13 -7.49 -2.94
C ASN A 64 18.76 -6.43 -1.86
N ASN A 65 19.64 -5.47 -1.60
CA ASN A 65 19.46 -4.50 -0.51
C ASN A 65 18.23 -3.60 -0.72
N ILE A 66 17.93 -3.20 -1.96
CA ILE A 66 16.75 -2.39 -2.28
C ILE A 66 15.48 -3.16 -1.96
N MET A 67 15.40 -4.44 -2.35
CA MET A 67 14.25 -5.29 -2.09
C MET A 67 14.01 -5.51 -0.60
N LYS A 68 15.07 -5.56 0.23
CA LYS A 68 14.93 -5.62 1.69
C LYS A 68 14.29 -4.35 2.24
N ILE A 69 14.68 -3.18 1.73
CA ILE A 69 14.05 -1.90 2.11
C ILE A 69 12.59 -1.88 1.68
N CYS A 70 12.31 -2.27 0.42
CA CYS A 70 10.94 -2.36 -0.09
C CYS A 70 10.08 -3.32 0.75
N LEU A 71 10.65 -4.44 1.20
CA LEU A 71 9.96 -5.40 2.06
C LEU A 71 9.53 -4.74 3.37
N ILE A 72 10.46 -4.10 4.08
CA ILE A 72 10.17 -3.44 5.36
C ILE A 72 9.07 -2.39 5.18
N VAL A 73 9.20 -1.52 4.19
CA VAL A 73 8.27 -0.41 4.00
C VAL A 73 6.90 -0.88 3.49
N ASN A 74 6.84 -1.75 2.48
CA ASN A 74 5.56 -2.27 1.98
C ASN A 74 4.86 -3.16 3.02
N SER A 75 5.60 -3.85 3.91
CA SER A 75 4.99 -4.57 5.04
C SER A 75 4.38 -3.61 6.06
N LEU A 76 5.04 -2.49 6.37
CA LEU A 76 4.46 -1.44 7.22
C LEU A 76 3.19 -0.87 6.58
N TYR A 77 3.20 -0.62 5.27
CA TYR A 77 2.00 -0.19 4.55
C TYR A 77 0.88 -1.22 4.61
N ALA A 78 1.16 -2.51 4.48
CA ALA A 78 0.11 -3.52 4.59
C ALA A 78 -0.54 -3.54 5.97
N VAL A 79 0.24 -3.43 7.04
CA VAL A 79 -0.29 -3.35 8.41
C VAL A 79 -1.14 -2.08 8.57
N PHE A 80 -0.62 -0.94 8.14
CA PHE A 80 -1.34 0.33 8.22
C PHE A 80 -2.64 0.32 7.40
N GLY A 81 -2.60 -0.21 6.17
CA GLY A 81 -3.75 -0.39 5.30
C GLY A 81 -4.81 -1.29 5.94
N LEU A 82 -4.40 -2.37 6.61
CA LEU A 82 -5.33 -3.25 7.32
C LEU A 82 -5.99 -2.54 8.50
N VAL A 83 -5.23 -1.79 9.30
CA VAL A 83 -5.78 -0.97 10.40
C VAL A 83 -6.80 0.04 9.87
N VAL A 84 -6.44 0.82 8.84
CA VAL A 84 -7.34 1.81 8.23
C VAL A 84 -8.61 1.16 7.70
N PHE A 85 -8.49 0.00 7.03
CA PHE A 85 -9.63 -0.74 6.50
C PHE A 85 -10.56 -1.21 7.62
N THR A 86 -10.02 -1.77 8.71
CA THR A 86 -10.82 -2.19 9.87
C THR A 86 -11.52 -1.01 10.56
N MET A 87 -10.83 0.11 10.76
CA MET A 87 -11.40 1.33 11.35
C MET A 87 -12.54 1.92 10.50
N MET A 88 -12.48 1.76 9.17
CA MET A 88 -13.53 2.24 8.27
C MET A 88 -14.78 1.35 8.29
N ILE A 89 -14.60 0.04 8.48
CA ILE A 89 -15.69 -0.95 8.44
C ILE A 89 -16.38 -1.10 9.81
N LEU A 90 -15.63 -1.04 10.90
CA LEU A 90 -16.13 -1.29 12.25
C LEU A 90 -17.36 -0.42 12.63
N PRO A 91 -17.41 0.89 12.32
CA PRO A 91 -18.58 1.74 12.57
C PRO A 91 -19.80 1.44 11.70
N LYS A 92 -19.65 0.66 10.61
CA LYS A 92 -20.75 0.26 9.73
C LYS A 92 -21.37 -1.08 10.12
N ILE A 93 -20.66 -1.86 10.96
CA ILE A 93 -21.09 -3.19 11.42
C ILE A 93 -21.71 -3.11 12.83
N MET A 94 -21.23 -2.19 13.67
CA MET A 94 -21.84 -1.85 14.97
C MET A 94 -23.04 -0.91 14.78
#